data_AF-A0A1F8E5D7-F1
#
_entry.id   AF-A0A1F8E5D7-F1
#
_cell.length_a   1.000
_cell.length_b   1.000
_cell.length_c   1.000
_cell.angle_alpha   90.00
_cell.angle_beta   90.00
_cell.angle_gamma   90.00
#
_symmetry.space_group_name_H-M   'P 1'
#
loop_
_entity.id
_entity.type
_entity.pdbx_description
1 polymer ?
#
loop_
_entity_poly.entity_id
_entity_poly.type
_entity_poly.pdbx_seq_one_letter_code
_entity_poly.pdbx_strand_id
1 'polypeptide(L)'
;MTIIRQKKEYNPIKRLLVGLTVGAACAAIGGIVFYNQVVNNSHEIAQRRGDLRDMEVTNAELKSELYALTDTQKMQEFAASNGLVIEKNPKYVRRQELSVNVR
;
A
#
# COMPACT_ATOMS: atom_id res chain seq x y z
N MET A 1 -76.59 3.49 23.24
CA MET A 1 -75.18 3.62 23.66
C MET A 1 -74.42 4.27 22.50
N THR A 2 -73.88 5.47 22.67
CA THR A 2 -73.27 6.24 21.57
C THR A 2 -71.75 6.14 21.69
N ILE A 3 -71.12 5.45 20.74
CA ILE A 3 -69.67 5.27 20.71
C ILE A 3 -69.06 6.46 19.98
N ILE A 4 -68.34 7.32 20.71
CA ILE A 4 -67.59 8.44 20.12
C ILE A 4 -66.30 7.86 19.52
N ARG A 5 -66.19 7.87 18.19
CA ARG A 5 -64.97 7.45 17.47
C ARG A 5 -64.09 8.66 17.19
N GLN A 6 -62.86 8.66 17.72
CA GLN A 6 -61.89 9.70 17.40
C GLN A 6 -61.47 9.60 15.92
N LYS A 7 -61.61 10.71 15.18
CA LYS A 7 -61.12 10.83 13.81
C LYS A 7 -59.61 11.08 13.86
N LYS A 8 -58.81 10.06 13.51
CA LYS A 8 -57.36 10.19 13.39
C LYS A 8 -57.04 11.12 12.22
N GLU A 9 -56.64 12.36 12.50
CA GLU A 9 -56.26 13.32 11.47
C GLU A 9 -54.89 12.93 10.88
N TYR A 10 -54.93 12.22 9.76
CA TYR A 10 -53.75 11.92 8.96
C TYR A 10 -53.42 13.12 8.08
N ASN A 11 -52.36 13.86 8.41
CA ASN A 11 -51.91 14.97 7.59
C ASN A 11 -50.61 14.60 6.84
N PRO A 12 -50.71 14.22 5.54
CA PRO A 12 -49.55 13.74 4.77
C PRO A 12 -48.46 14.82 4.61
N ILE A 13 -48.83 16.09 4.63
CA ILE A 13 -47.91 17.22 4.51
C ILE A 13 -46.98 17.29 5.72
N LYS A 14 -47.52 17.11 6.94
CA LYS A 14 -46.70 17.09 8.16
C LYS A 14 -45.68 15.95 8.14
N ARG A 15 -46.07 14.77 7.67
CA ARG A 15 -45.16 13.62 7.54
C ARG A 15 -44.06 13.87 6.52
N LEU A 16 -44.38 14.51 5.39
CA LEU A 16 -43.40 14.88 4.36
C LEU A 16 -42.40 15.91 4.91
N LEU A 17 -42.87 16.94 5.63
CA LEU A 17 -42.02 17.94 6.26
C LEU A 17 -41.07 17.33 7.31
N VAL A 18 -41.56 16.40 8.12
CA VAL A 18 -40.71 15.65 9.07
C VAL A 18 -39.67 14.81 8.33
N GLY A 19 -40.05 14.13 7.23
CA GLY A 19 -39.12 13.38 6.41
C GLY A 19 -38.01 14.26 5.80
N LEU A 20 -38.38 15.44 5.31
CA LEU A 20 -37.44 16.37 4.68
C LEU A 20 -36.46 16.96 5.69
N THR A 21 -36.94 17.33 6.88
CA THR A 21 -36.07 17.84 7.96
C THR A 21 -35.10 16.79 8.47
N VAL A 22 -35.55 15.54 8.67
CA VAL A 22 -34.67 14.43 9.03
C VAL A 22 -33.67 14.14 7.91
N GLY A 23 -34.11 14.14 6.65
CA GLY A 23 -33.23 13.95 5.49
C GLY A 23 -32.14 15.02 5.40
N ALA A 24 -32.50 16.29 5.61
CA ALA A 24 -31.55 17.40 5.63
C ALA A 24 -30.54 17.28 6.77
N ALA A 25 -30.98 16.87 7.97
CA ALA A 25 -30.08 16.63 9.09
C ALA A 25 -29.09 15.48 8.81
N CYS A 26 -29.58 14.37 8.26
CA CYS A 26 -28.73 13.25 7.85
C CYS A 26 -27.72 13.66 6.77
N ALA A 27 -28.14 14.45 5.78
CA ALA A 27 -27.26 14.95 4.73
C ALA A 27 -26.17 15.87 5.30
N ALA A 28 -26.52 16.76 6.24
CA ALA A 28 -25.56 17.64 6.89
C ALA A 28 -24.51 16.84 7.69
N ILE A 29 -24.96 15.89 8.52
CA ILE A 29 -24.05 15.03 9.29
C ILE A 29 -23.18 14.18 8.36
N GLY A 30 -23.79 13.57 7.34
CA GLY A 30 -23.09 12.77 6.34
C GLY A 30 -22.02 13.58 5.60
N GLY A 31 -22.32 14.83 5.24
CA GLY A 31 -21.37 15.74 4.61
C GLY A 31 -20.16 16.03 5.47
N ILE A 32 -20.35 16.28 6.77
CA ILE A 32 -19.25 16.52 7.73
C ILE A 32 -18.38 15.28 7.85
N VAL A 33 -18.99 14.10 8.02
CA VAL A 33 -18.25 12.83 8.14
C VAL A 33 -17.46 12.53 6.86
N PHE A 34 -18.09 12.70 5.70
CA PHE A 34 -17.46 12.48 4.41
C PHE A 34 -16.28 13.42 4.18
N TYR A 35 -16.45 14.71 4.48
CA TYR A 35 -15.38 15.69 4.36
C TYR A 35 -14.17 15.30 5.23
N ASN A 36 -14.40 14.96 6.50
CA ASN A 36 -13.33 14.54 7.40
C ASN A 36 -12.62 13.28 6.91
N GLN A 37 -13.35 12.30 6.38
CA GLN A 37 -12.76 11.11 5.78
C GLN A 37 -11.87 11.46 4.57
N VAL A 38 -12.35 12.33 3.67
CA VAL A 38 -11.58 12.73 2.49
C VAL A 38 -10.29 13.45 2.88
N VAL A 39 -10.35 14.37 3.85
CA VAL A 39 -9.17 15.10 4.33
C VAL A 39 -8.17 14.16 5.00
N ASN A 40 -8.65 13.23 5.84
CA ASN A 40 -7.80 12.25 6.50
C ASN A 40 -7.12 11.31 5.50
N ASN A 41 -7.90 10.78 4.54
CA ASN A 41 -7.36 9.93 3.47
C ASN A 41 -6.33 10.68 2.62
N SER A 42 -6.54 11.97 2.36
CA SER A 42 -5.59 12.79 1.61
C SER A 42 -4.25 12.93 2.33
N HIS A 43 -4.27 13.12 3.65
CA HIS A 43 -3.06 13.15 4.48
C HIS A 43 -2.35 11.80 4.47
N GLU A 44 -3.10 10.71 4.65
CA GLU A 44 -2.54 9.35 4.65
C GLU A 44 -1.89 9.01 3.30
N ILE A 45 -2.51 9.41 2.18
CA ILE A 45 -1.93 9.24 0.84
C ILE A 45 -0.64 10.05 0.70
N ALA A 46 -0.62 11.29 1.19
CA ALA A 46 0.58 12.12 1.15
C ALA A 46 1.73 11.51 1.96
N GLN A 47 1.44 10.99 3.15
CA GLN A 47 2.42 10.31 3.99
C GLN A 47 2.95 9.03 3.31
N ARG A 48 2.05 8.17 2.83
CA ARG A 48 2.44 6.93 2.12
C ARG A 48 3.30 7.19 0.88
N ARG A 49 3.08 8.31 0.18
CA ARG A 49 3.93 8.73 -0.94
C ARG A 49 5.33 9.13 -0.48
N GLY A 50 5.44 9.78 0.68
CA GLY A 50 6.73 10.06 1.32
C GLY A 50 7.47 8.77 1.64
N ASP A 51 6.81 7.86 2.34
CA ASP A 51 7.38 6.57 2.73
C ASP A 51 7.87 5.76 1.52
N LEU A 52 7.10 5.75 0.42
CA LEU A 52 7.52 5.10 -0.83
C LEU A 52 8.79 5.71 -1.42
N ARG A 53 8.91 7.03 -1.38
CA ARG A 53 10.09 7.72 -1.89
C ARG A 53 11.32 7.43 -1.04
N ASP A 54 11.16 7.37 0.27
CA ASP A 54 12.24 7.00 1.18
C ASP A 54 12.67 5.54 0.99
N MET A 55 11.71 4.64 0.73
CA MET A 55 12.01 3.26 0.35
C MET A 55 12.75 3.16 -0.98
N GLU A 56 12.40 3.98 -1.98
CA GLU A 56 13.11 4.03 -3.27
C GLU A 56 14.56 4.49 -3.09
N VAL A 57 14.79 5.53 -2.28
CA VAL A 57 16.14 6.02 -1.94
C VAL A 57 16.93 4.92 -1.23
N THR A 58 16.36 4.31 -0.19
CA THR A 58 17.01 3.22 0.54
C THR A 58 17.33 2.04 -0.38
N ASN A 59 16.45 1.71 -1.32
CA ASN A 59 16.69 0.65 -2.30
C ASN A 59 17.87 0.97 -3.22
N ALA A 60 17.96 2.22 -3.69
CA ALA A 60 19.07 2.67 -4.52
C ALA A 60 20.40 2.64 -3.75
N GLU A 61 20.39 3.07 -2.49
CA GLU A 61 21.56 3.01 -1.60
C GLU A 61 22.03 1.58 -1.38
N LEU A 62 21.12 0.67 -1.02
CA LEU A 62 21.44 -0.75 -0.83
C LEU A 62 21.98 -1.41 -2.10
N LYS A 63 21.43 -1.07 -3.28
CA LYS A 63 21.96 -1.53 -4.57
C LYS A 63 23.36 -1.00 -4.80
N SER A 64 23.59 0.28 -4.52
CA SER A 64 24.90 0.88 -4.69
C SER A 64 25.94 0.25 -3.75
N GLU A 65 25.56 -0.02 -2.51
CA GLU A 65 26.42 -0.70 -1.53
C GLU A 65 26.71 -2.13 -1.96
N LEU A 66 25.70 -2.88 -2.40
CA LEU A 66 25.88 -4.23 -2.93
C LEU A 66 26.87 -4.23 -4.10
N TYR A 67 26.70 -3.34 -5.08
CA TYR A 67 27.63 -3.25 -6.21
C TYR A 67 29.04 -2.85 -5.77
N ALA A 68 29.16 -1.98 -4.78
CA ALA A 68 30.46 -1.58 -4.23
C ALA A 68 31.18 -2.76 -3.53
N LEU A 69 30.44 -3.70 -2.94
CA LEU A 69 30.96 -4.91 -2.31
C LEU A 69 31.30 -6.01 -3.33
N THR A 70 30.48 -6.18 -4.36
CA THR A 70 30.65 -7.22 -5.39
C THR A 70 31.46 -6.75 -6.59
N ASP A 71 32.04 -5.57 -6.52
CA ASP A 71 32.86 -5.01 -7.59
C ASP A 71 34.04 -5.95 -7.88
N THR A 72 34.06 -6.51 -9.08
CA THR A 72 35.06 -7.49 -9.51
C THR A 72 36.46 -6.91 -9.51
N GLN A 73 36.59 -5.59 -9.72
CA GLN A 73 37.87 -4.90 -9.69
C GLN A 73 38.41 -4.84 -8.26
N LYS A 74 37.58 -4.47 -7.28
CA LYS A 74 37.94 -4.52 -5.86
C LYS A 74 38.20 -5.93 -5.36
N MET A 75 37.44 -6.92 -5.83
CA MET A 75 37.69 -8.33 -5.49
C MET A 75 39.03 -8.82 -6.05
N GLN A 76 39.43 -8.39 -7.25
CA GLN A 76 40.75 -8.70 -7.82
C GLN A 76 41.88 -8.01 -7.07
N GLU A 77 41.72 -6.75 -6.69
CA GLU A 77 42.69 -6.02 -5.85
C GLU A 77 42.82 -6.65 -4.46
N PHE A 78 41.69 -7.02 -3.83
CA PHE A 78 41.67 -7.77 -2.58
C PHE A 78 42.36 -9.13 -2.72
N ALA A 79 42.09 -9.87 -3.79
CA ALA A 79 42.73 -11.15 -4.06
C ALA A 79 44.24 -10.98 -4.25
N ALA A 80 44.67 -10.03 -5.07
CA ALA A 80 46.08 -9.74 -5.32
C ALA A 80 46.83 -9.31 -4.06
N SER A 81 46.24 -8.43 -3.24
CA SER A 81 46.84 -7.96 -1.97
C SER A 81 46.97 -9.06 -0.91
N ASN A 82 46.09 -10.06 -0.93
CA ASN A 82 46.14 -11.22 -0.04
C ASN A 82 46.88 -12.42 -0.64
N GLY A 83 47.51 -12.28 -1.83
CA GLY A 83 48.22 -13.35 -2.51
C GLY A 83 47.30 -14.49 -3.02
N LEU A 84 46.01 -14.24 -3.14
CA LEU A 84 45.03 -15.17 -3.67
C LEU A 84 45.05 -15.14 -5.20
N VAL A 85 44.97 -16.33 -5.82
CA VAL A 85 45.02 -16.48 -7.28
C VAL A 85 43.71 -17.06 -7.78
N ILE A 86 43.16 -16.51 -8.86
CA ILE A 86 41.94 -17.04 -9.49
C ILE A 86 42.25 -18.40 -10.14
N GLU A 87 41.68 -19.47 -9.58
CA GLU A 87 41.78 -20.81 -10.16
C GLU A 87 40.90 -20.94 -11.40
N LYS A 88 41.52 -21.17 -12.57
CA LYS A 88 40.81 -21.23 -13.87
C LYS A 88 40.10 -22.56 -14.13
N ASN A 89 40.48 -23.65 -13.46
CA ASN A 89 39.89 -24.98 -13.68
C ASN A 89 39.70 -25.74 -12.35
N PRO A 90 38.73 -25.32 -11.52
CA PRO A 90 38.53 -25.91 -10.20
C PRO A 90 38.00 -27.34 -10.31
N LYS A 91 38.79 -28.31 -9.86
CA LYS A 91 38.41 -29.75 -9.85
C LYS A 91 37.27 -30.09 -8.90
N TYR A 92 36.87 -29.16 -8.03
CA TYR A 92 35.82 -29.33 -7.02
C TYR A 92 34.42 -28.89 -7.50
N VAL A 93 34.29 -28.25 -8.66
CA VAL A 93 32.98 -27.90 -9.23
C VAL A 93 32.47 -29.04 -10.10
N ARG A 94 31.60 -29.88 -9.56
CA ARG A 94 30.89 -30.90 -10.36
C ARG A 94 29.78 -30.23 -11.16
N ARG A 95 29.93 -30.20 -12.49
CA ARG A 95 28.86 -29.79 -13.40
C ARG A 95 27.75 -30.84 -13.36
N GLN A 96 26.61 -30.49 -12.81
CA GLN A 96 25.44 -31.37 -12.78
C GLN A 96 24.81 -31.33 -14.18
N GLU A 97 25.09 -32.33 -15.01
CA GLU A 97 24.44 -32.48 -16.31
C GLU A 97 22.97 -32.83 -16.09
N LEU A 98 22.10 -31.82 -16.15
CA LEU A 98 20.66 -32.01 -16.18
C LEU A 98 20.26 -32.48 -17.59
N SER A 99 20.07 -33.80 -17.74
CA SER A 99 19.40 -34.38 -18.90
C SER A 99 17.91 -34.02 -18.85
N VAL A 100 17.55 -32.89 -19.48
CA VAL A 100 16.14 -32.53 -19.68
C VAL A 100 15.56 -33.46 -20.74
N ASN A 101 14.90 -34.52 -20.28
CA ASN A 101 14.13 -35.41 -21.13
C ASN A 101 12.79 -34.74 -21.46
N VAL A 102 12.73 -34.07 -22.60
CA VAL A 102 11.46 -33.55 -23.14
C VAL A 102 10.76 -34.71 -23.84
N ARG A 103 9.71 -35.24 -23.20
CA ARG A 103 8.72 -36.13 -23.83
C ARG A 103 7.46 -35.35 -24.14
#